data_AF-A0AB39NDP2-F1
#
_entry.id   AF-A0AB39NDP2-F1
#
_cell.length_a   1.000
_cell.length_b   1.000
_cell.length_c   1.000
_cell.angle_alpha   90.00
_cell.angle_beta   90.00
_cell.angle_gamma   90.00
#
_symmetry.space_group_name_H-M   'P 1'
#
loop_
_entity.id
_entity.type
_entity.pdbx_description
1 polymer ?
#
loop_
_entity_poly.entity_id
_entity_poly.type
_entity_poly.pdbx_seq_one_letter_code
_entity_poly.pdbx_strand_id
1 'polypeptide(L)'
;MQDADLTVLGAAGGAGARELYLPKSWTDDRERCRAAKIPDERAFATKPELARAMVLRALASPLPIAWVTADAAYGQEWRFRRMLEEAAVGYVLAVPKSQPVPRFGRIDHLFTQAPHEAWEQRSCGDGAKGPRVYDCAAVQLPVIEDFDGERPTHHRWALARRSQLHSRRCL
;
A
#
# COMPACT_ATOMS: atom_id res chain seq x y z
N MET A 1 -7.02 18.43 7.84
CA MET A 1 -7.82 17.47 7.05
C MET A 1 -6.84 16.78 6.13
N GLN A 2 -6.61 15.49 6.29
CA GLN A 2 -5.77 14.70 5.39
C GLN A 2 -6.70 13.69 4.74
N ASP A 3 -6.55 13.44 3.45
CA ASP A 3 -7.34 12.43 2.77
C ASP A 3 -6.77 11.04 3.06
N ALA A 4 -7.66 10.04 3.07
CA ALA A 4 -7.25 8.65 2.99
C ALA A 4 -7.13 8.29 1.50
N ASP A 5 -5.95 8.52 0.93
CA ASP A 5 -5.70 8.19 -0.48
C ASP A 5 -5.42 6.69 -0.64
N LEU A 6 -6.45 5.97 -1.09
CA LEU A 6 -6.39 4.56 -1.49
C LEU A 6 -6.78 4.46 -2.96
N THR A 7 -5.89 3.91 -3.80
CA THR A 7 -6.24 3.69 -5.20
C THR A 7 -6.65 2.23 -5.40
N VAL A 8 -7.88 2.03 -5.84
CA VAL A 8 -8.42 0.72 -6.19
C VAL A 8 -8.48 0.64 -7.71
N LEU A 9 -7.75 -0.32 -8.29
CA LEU A 9 -7.62 -0.45 -9.74
C LEU A 9 -8.47 -1.63 -10.23
N GLY A 10 -9.36 -1.33 -11.18
CA GLY A 10 -10.14 -2.34 -11.88
C GLY A 10 -9.43 -2.87 -13.11
N ALA A 11 -9.85 -4.05 -13.58
CA ALA A 11 -9.23 -4.75 -14.72
C ALA A 11 -9.32 -3.98 -16.06
N ALA A 12 -10.19 -2.97 -16.17
CA ALA A 12 -10.42 -2.17 -17.39
C ALA A 12 -10.18 -0.66 -17.21
N GLY A 13 -9.56 -0.23 -16.10
CA GLY A 13 -9.35 1.18 -15.77
C GLY A 13 -9.45 1.45 -14.27
N GLY A 14 -8.76 2.50 -13.79
CA GLY A 14 -8.73 2.85 -12.37
C GLY A 14 -9.96 3.65 -11.94
N ALA A 15 -10.63 3.22 -10.86
CA ALA A 15 -11.65 4.01 -10.17
C ALA A 15 -11.07 4.44 -8.82
N GLY A 16 -10.68 5.71 -8.70
CA GLY A 16 -10.19 6.25 -7.43
C GLY A 16 -11.30 6.28 -6.38
N ALA A 17 -11.24 5.40 -5.39
CA ALA A 17 -12.07 5.52 -4.20
C ALA A 17 -11.44 6.58 -3.29
N ARG A 18 -12.24 7.52 -2.79
CA ARG A 18 -11.78 8.53 -1.83
C ARG A 18 -12.72 8.56 -0.63
N GLU A 19 -12.15 8.73 0.55
CA GLU A 19 -12.89 8.77 1.80
C GLU A 19 -12.24 9.81 2.71
N LEU A 20 -13.07 10.69 3.28
CA LEU A 20 -12.59 11.81 4.08
C LEU A 20 -12.19 11.32 5.48
N TYR A 21 -10.92 11.49 5.86
CA TYR A 21 -10.51 11.28 7.24
C TYR A 21 -10.81 12.51 8.10
N LEU A 22 -11.59 12.28 9.16
CA LEU A 22 -11.97 13.28 10.14
C LEU A 22 -11.35 12.93 11.49
N PRO A 23 -10.53 13.82 12.09
CA PRO A 23 -10.05 13.59 13.45
C PRO A 23 -11.19 13.67 14.46
N LYS A 24 -11.00 13.08 15.66
CA LYS A 24 -12.03 13.08 16.72
C LYS A 24 -12.58 14.46 17.04
N SER A 25 -11.70 15.46 17.13
CA SER A 25 -12.09 16.86 17.39
C SER A 25 -13.05 17.46 16.36
N TRP A 26 -13.18 16.86 15.17
CA TRP A 26 -14.21 17.22 14.19
C TRP A 26 -15.49 16.43 14.43
N THR A 27 -15.41 15.12 14.60
CA THR A 27 -16.60 14.26 14.77
C THR A 27 -17.34 14.53 16.08
N ASP A 28 -16.63 15.04 17.09
CA ASP A 28 -17.18 15.44 18.39
C ASP A 28 -17.88 16.82 18.33
N ASP A 29 -17.68 17.60 17.26
CA ASP A 29 -18.34 18.89 17.01
C ASP A 29 -19.36 18.76 15.87
N ARG A 30 -20.58 18.38 16.25
CA ARG A 30 -21.64 18.09 15.26
C ARG A 30 -22.12 19.32 14.49
N GLU A 31 -22.12 20.48 15.10
CA GLU A 31 -22.48 21.73 14.43
C GLU A 31 -21.47 22.07 13.34
N ARG A 32 -20.17 21.95 13.65
CA ARG A 32 -19.10 22.10 12.66
C ARG A 32 -19.19 21.08 11.53
N CYS A 33 -19.50 19.81 11.83
CA CYS A 33 -19.71 18.78 10.82
C CYS A 33 -20.87 19.12 9.87
N ARG A 34 -22.03 19.52 10.42
CA ARG A 34 -23.21 19.91 9.62
C ARG A 34 -22.92 21.12 8.73
N ALA A 35 -22.22 22.13 9.26
CA ALA A 35 -21.77 23.28 8.47
C ALA A 35 -20.87 22.88 7.29
N ALA A 36 -20.07 21.82 7.45
CA ALA A 36 -19.26 21.22 6.40
C ALA A 36 -19.99 20.16 5.55
N LYS A 37 -21.30 19.97 5.74
CA LYS A 37 -22.15 18.95 5.07
C LYS A 37 -21.71 17.51 5.32
N ILE A 38 -21.10 17.25 6.48
CA ILE A 38 -20.72 15.91 6.91
C ILE A 38 -21.93 15.23 7.57
N PRO A 39 -22.36 14.03 7.11
CA PRO A 39 -23.51 13.31 7.67
C PRO A 39 -23.42 13.08 9.18
N ASP A 40 -24.57 12.97 9.85
CA ASP A 40 -24.64 12.77 11.30
C ASP A 40 -24.19 11.37 11.72
N GLU A 41 -24.31 10.39 10.83
CA GLU A 41 -23.85 9.01 11.01
C GLU A 41 -22.32 8.89 10.90
N ARG A 42 -21.63 9.95 10.47
CA ARG A 42 -20.18 9.94 10.32
C ARG A 42 -19.50 10.01 11.70
N ALA A 43 -19.11 8.84 12.19
CA ALA A 43 -18.27 8.69 13.38
C ALA A 43 -16.77 8.79 13.05
N PHE A 44 -15.95 8.95 14.10
CA PHE A 44 -14.50 8.84 13.98
C PHE A 44 -14.11 7.45 13.47
N ALA A 45 -13.23 7.42 12.48
CA ALA A 45 -12.61 6.20 11.99
C ALA A 45 -11.14 6.50 11.66
N THR A 46 -10.27 5.56 12.01
CA THR A 46 -8.86 5.58 11.66
C THR A 46 -8.68 5.38 10.15
N LYS A 47 -7.55 5.82 9.60
CA LYS A 47 -7.26 5.61 8.17
C LYS A 47 -7.34 4.13 7.75
N PRO A 48 -6.79 3.15 8.49
CA PRO A 48 -6.93 1.74 8.14
C PRO A 48 -8.39 1.25 8.13
N GLU A 49 -9.23 1.72 9.07
CA GLU A 49 -10.66 1.38 9.09
C GLU A 49 -11.38 1.95 7.86
N LEU A 50 -11.08 3.19 7.48
CA LEU A 50 -11.63 3.82 6.28
C LEU A 50 -11.19 3.06 5.01
N ALA A 51 -9.91 2.73 4.88
CA ALA A 51 -9.41 1.96 3.75
C ALA A 51 -10.06 0.57 3.67
N ARG A 52 -10.23 -0.12 4.79
CA ARG A 52 -10.96 -1.40 4.84
C ARG A 52 -12.40 -1.24 4.36
N ALA A 53 -13.11 -0.23 4.85
CA ALA A 53 -14.48 0.02 4.42
C ALA A 53 -14.57 0.33 2.91
N MET A 54 -13.61 1.10 2.37
CA MET A 54 -13.53 1.38 0.95
C MET A 54 -13.34 0.11 0.12
N VAL A 55 -12.38 -0.74 0.49
CA VAL A 55 -12.13 -2.02 -0.20
C VAL A 55 -13.37 -2.90 -0.15
N LEU A 56 -14.00 -3.05 1.01
CA LEU A 56 -15.19 -3.90 1.16
C LEU A 56 -16.37 -3.40 0.31
N ARG A 57 -16.63 -2.09 0.27
CA ARG A 57 -17.67 -1.53 -0.61
C ARG A 57 -17.33 -1.74 -2.08
N ALA A 58 -16.05 -1.61 -2.42
CA ALA A 58 -15.60 -1.80 -3.79
C ALA A 58 -15.77 -3.28 -4.19
N LEU A 59 -15.43 -4.23 -3.32
CA LEU A 59 -15.64 -5.67 -3.52
C LEU A 59 -17.12 -6.06 -3.61
N ALA A 60 -18.01 -5.34 -2.92
CA ALA A 60 -19.45 -5.53 -3.01
C ALA A 60 -20.07 -4.89 -4.27
N SER A 61 -19.29 -4.15 -5.05
CA SER A 61 -19.72 -3.53 -6.31
C SER A 61 -19.61 -4.53 -7.47
N PRO A 62 -20.43 -4.40 -8.53
CA PRO A 62 -20.26 -5.18 -9.77
C PRO A 62 -18.97 -4.84 -10.54
N LEU A 63 -18.17 -3.86 -10.09
CA LEU A 63 -16.93 -3.47 -10.76
C LEU A 63 -15.84 -4.54 -10.54
N PRO A 64 -15.13 -4.98 -11.60
CA PRO A 64 -14.07 -5.97 -11.47
C PRO A 64 -12.83 -5.31 -10.88
N ILE A 65 -12.61 -5.52 -9.58
CA ILE A 65 -11.42 -5.03 -8.88
C ILE A 65 -10.34 -6.09 -8.95
N ALA A 66 -9.17 -5.71 -9.44
CA ALA A 66 -8.06 -6.63 -9.60
C ALA A 66 -6.93 -6.34 -8.61
N TRP A 67 -6.65 -5.06 -8.32
CA TRP A 67 -5.53 -4.69 -7.45
C TRP A 67 -5.82 -3.46 -6.58
N VAL A 68 -5.21 -3.41 -5.39
CA VAL A 68 -5.23 -2.26 -4.47
C VAL A 68 -3.82 -1.71 -4.31
N THR A 69 -3.67 -0.38 -4.39
CA THR A 69 -2.41 0.30 -4.09
C THR A 69 -2.60 1.40 -3.06
N ALA A 70 -1.65 1.51 -2.13
CA ALA A 70 -1.69 2.50 -1.05
C ALA A 70 -0.30 2.80 -0.50
N ASP A 71 -0.22 3.90 0.25
CA ASP A 71 1.01 4.31 0.92
C ASP A 71 1.35 3.48 2.18
N ALA A 72 2.46 3.84 2.82
CA ALA A 72 2.99 3.14 3.98
C ALA A 72 2.12 3.24 5.24
N ALA A 73 1.22 4.23 5.33
CA ALA A 73 0.29 4.32 6.46
C ALA A 73 -0.68 3.12 6.49
N TYR A 74 -1.00 2.55 5.33
CA TYR A 74 -1.83 1.35 5.20
C TYR A 74 -1.01 0.06 5.14
N GLY A 75 0.09 0.06 4.38
CA GLY A 75 0.87 -1.17 4.17
C GLY A 75 1.56 -1.68 5.43
N GLN A 76 1.86 -0.81 6.39
CA GLN A 76 2.40 -1.25 7.69
C GLN A 76 1.38 -2.01 8.54
N GLU A 77 0.06 -1.83 8.31
CA GLU A 77 -0.95 -2.65 8.99
C GLU A 77 -1.02 -4.03 8.33
N TRP A 78 -0.53 -5.05 9.05
CA TRP A 78 -0.64 -6.44 8.65
C TRP A 78 -2.09 -6.92 8.51
N ARG A 79 -3.04 -6.44 9.34
CA ARG A 79 -4.45 -6.83 9.23
C ARG A 79 -5.09 -6.35 7.94
N PHE A 80 -4.67 -5.18 7.45
CA PHE A 80 -5.16 -4.66 6.18
C PHE A 80 -4.65 -5.50 5.01
N ARG A 81 -3.36 -5.83 4.98
CA ARG A 81 -2.79 -6.78 4.01
C ARG A 81 -3.47 -8.13 4.05
N ARG A 82 -3.67 -8.67 5.25
CA ARG A 82 -4.31 -9.98 5.44
C ARG A 82 -5.73 -10.02 4.90
N MET A 83 -6.51 -8.96 5.15
CA MET A 83 -7.86 -8.84 4.62
C MET A 83 -7.89 -8.84 3.07
N LEU A 84 -6.91 -8.22 2.41
CA LEU A 84 -6.78 -8.28 0.95
C LEU A 84 -6.46 -9.69 0.45
N GLU A 85 -5.59 -10.41 1.17
CA GLU A 85 -5.23 -11.81 0.85
C GLU A 85 -6.44 -12.75 1.01
N GLU A 86 -7.21 -12.60 2.09
CA GLU A 86 -8.44 -13.37 2.35
C GLU A 86 -9.54 -13.08 1.32
N ALA A 87 -9.59 -11.85 0.81
CA ALA A 87 -10.49 -11.45 -0.27
C ALA A 87 -9.97 -11.84 -1.68
N ALA A 88 -8.80 -12.48 -1.78
CA ALA A 88 -8.14 -12.82 -3.05
C ALA A 88 -7.89 -11.60 -3.98
N VAL A 89 -7.60 -10.44 -3.39
CA VAL A 89 -7.32 -9.20 -4.11
C VAL A 89 -5.81 -8.95 -4.17
N GLY A 90 -5.27 -8.75 -5.37
CA GLY A 90 -3.87 -8.37 -5.56
C GLY A 90 -3.56 -7.01 -4.92
N TYR A 91 -2.34 -6.80 -4.44
CA TYR A 91 -2.00 -5.49 -3.86
C TYR A 91 -0.53 -5.09 -4.06
N VAL A 92 -0.31 -3.78 -4.08
CA VAL A 92 1.02 -3.16 -4.00
C VAL A 92 0.94 -2.03 -2.97
N LEU A 93 1.42 -2.31 -1.77
CA LEU A 93 1.42 -1.35 -0.67
C LEU A 93 2.84 -0.95 -0.32
N ALA A 94 3.10 0.35 -0.19
CA ALA A 94 4.35 0.80 0.41
C ALA A 94 4.42 0.34 1.87
N VAL A 95 5.61 0.10 2.38
CA VAL A 95 5.86 -0.25 3.79
C VAL A 95 7.05 0.56 4.31
N PRO A 96 7.15 0.82 5.62
CA PRO A 96 8.35 1.42 6.18
C PRO A 96 9.56 0.51 5.94
N LYS A 97 10.75 1.11 5.77
CA LYS A 97 12.01 0.34 5.61
C LYS A 97 12.29 -0.63 6.75
N SER A 98 11.75 -0.36 7.93
CA SER A 98 11.86 -1.19 9.13
C SER A 98 10.77 -2.27 9.23
N GLN A 99 9.97 -2.48 8.18
CA GLN A 99 8.91 -3.48 8.17
C GLN A 99 9.50 -4.85 8.52
N PRO A 100 8.97 -5.53 9.56
CA PRO A 100 9.38 -6.88 9.88
C PRO A 100 8.89 -7.86 8.81
N VAL A 101 9.76 -8.80 8.47
CA VAL A 101 9.54 -9.95 7.62
C VAL A 101 9.79 -11.20 8.47
N PRO A 102 8.80 -12.09 8.63
CA PRO A 102 8.98 -13.34 9.35
C PRO A 102 10.22 -14.08 8.87
N ARG A 103 11.02 -14.63 9.80
CA ARG A 103 12.29 -15.35 9.54
C ARG A 103 13.46 -14.52 8.99
N PHE A 104 13.22 -13.30 8.52
CA PHE A 104 14.24 -12.46 7.86
C PHE A 104 14.55 -11.13 8.56
N GLY A 105 13.86 -10.81 9.66
CA GLY A 105 14.10 -9.58 10.41
C GLY A 105 13.49 -8.38 9.69
N ARG A 106 14.26 -7.33 9.40
CA ARG A 106 13.76 -6.13 8.72
C ARG A 106 13.96 -6.19 7.22
N ILE A 107 12.98 -5.69 6.48
CA ILE A 107 13.01 -5.68 5.01
C ILE A 107 14.21 -4.91 4.44
N ASP A 108 14.69 -3.85 5.09
CA ASP A 108 15.84 -3.09 4.59
C ASP A 108 17.17 -3.84 4.69
N HIS A 109 17.31 -4.77 5.64
CA HIS A 109 18.51 -5.60 5.75
C HIS A 109 18.60 -6.57 4.56
N LEU A 110 17.47 -7.12 4.10
CA LEU A 110 17.40 -7.97 2.90
C LEU A 110 17.96 -7.27 1.67
N PHE A 111 17.56 -6.01 1.44
CA PHE A 111 18.01 -5.26 0.27
C PHE A 111 19.41 -4.67 0.42
N THR A 112 19.87 -4.40 1.66
CA THR A 112 21.24 -3.96 1.91
C THR A 112 22.25 -5.06 1.57
N GLN A 113 21.87 -6.32 1.78
CA GLN A 113 22.71 -7.50 1.50
C GLN A 113 22.50 -8.07 0.09
N ALA A 114 21.54 -7.54 -0.68
CA ALA A 114 21.24 -8.03 -2.01
C ALA A 114 22.45 -7.82 -2.95
N PRO A 115 22.86 -8.84 -3.72
CA PRO A 115 24.00 -8.73 -4.60
C PRO A 115 23.71 -7.75 -5.75
N HIS A 116 24.75 -7.22 -6.39
CA HIS A 116 24.59 -6.18 -7.41
C HIS A 116 23.71 -6.66 -8.58
N GLU A 117 23.84 -7.91 -8.99
CA GLU A 117 23.03 -8.52 -10.05
C GLU A 117 21.52 -8.62 -9.74
N ALA A 118 21.13 -8.52 -8.48
CA ALA A 118 19.71 -8.47 -8.10
C ALA A 118 19.07 -7.11 -8.39
N TRP A 119 19.87 -6.07 -8.68
CA TRP A 119 19.41 -4.72 -8.97
C TRP A 119 19.34 -4.47 -10.47
N GLU A 120 18.14 -4.20 -10.96
CA GLU A 120 17.89 -3.88 -12.36
C GLU A 120 17.45 -2.43 -12.54
N GLN A 121 18.01 -1.77 -13.54
CA GLN A 121 17.60 -0.42 -13.91
C GLN A 121 16.22 -0.46 -14.58
N ARG A 122 15.27 0.28 -14.04
CA ARG A 122 13.91 0.40 -14.58
C ARG A 122 13.52 1.87 -14.77
N SER A 123 12.82 2.14 -15.87
CA SER A 123 12.24 3.46 -16.14
C SER A 123 10.77 3.49 -15.72
N CYS A 124 10.37 4.55 -15.02
CA CYS A 124 8.97 4.88 -14.70
C CYS A 124 8.43 6.01 -15.62
N GLY A 125 8.98 6.09 -16.84
CA GLY A 125 8.65 7.13 -17.82
C GLY A 125 9.17 8.52 -17.44
N ASP A 126 8.86 9.48 -18.29
CA ASP A 126 9.29 10.86 -18.11
C ASP A 126 8.49 11.56 -17.02
N GLY A 127 9.20 12.28 -16.15
CA GLY A 127 8.61 13.16 -15.15
C GLY A 127 8.88 14.63 -15.47
N ALA A 128 8.29 15.51 -14.67
CA ALA A 128 8.48 16.95 -14.79
C ALA A 128 9.95 17.43 -14.64
N LYS A 129 10.86 16.54 -14.22
CA LYS A 129 12.30 16.79 -14.05
C LYS A 129 13.17 15.91 -14.95
N GLY A 130 12.60 15.36 -16.02
CA GLY A 130 13.26 14.40 -16.91
C GLY A 130 12.95 12.93 -16.60
N PRO A 131 13.66 11.99 -17.23
CA PRO A 131 13.40 10.56 -17.10
C PRO A 131 13.49 10.07 -15.66
N ARG A 132 12.48 9.34 -15.20
CA ARG A 132 12.47 8.73 -13.85
C ARG A 132 13.05 7.33 -13.93
N VAL A 133 14.38 7.24 -13.83
CA VAL A 133 15.12 5.99 -13.85
C VAL A 133 15.58 5.63 -12.44
N TYR A 134 15.34 4.39 -12.04
CA TYR A 134 15.70 3.87 -10.72
C TYR A 134 16.34 2.50 -10.83
N ASP A 135 17.16 2.15 -9.84
CA ASP A 135 17.53 0.75 -9.63
C ASP A 135 16.46 0.11 -8.75
N CYS A 136 15.94 -1.03 -9.20
CA CYS A 136 14.92 -1.79 -8.50
C CYS A 136 15.43 -3.21 -8.23
N ALA A 137 15.14 -3.74 -7.05
CA ALA A 137 15.38 -5.14 -6.72
C ALA A 137 14.11 -5.74 -6.13
N ALA A 138 13.81 -6.99 -6.47
CA ALA A 138 12.66 -7.71 -5.96
C ALA A 138 13.10 -9.03 -5.32
N VAL A 139 12.44 -9.42 -4.24
CA VAL A 139 12.66 -10.71 -3.58
C VAL A 139 11.31 -11.31 -3.19
N GLN A 140 11.14 -12.60 -3.47
CA GLN A 140 9.98 -13.34 -3.02
C GLN A 140 10.11 -13.62 -1.53
N LEU A 141 9.09 -13.26 -0.76
CA LEU A 141 9.03 -13.50 0.68
C LEU A 141 8.50 -14.92 0.95
N PRO A 142 8.91 -15.54 2.07
CA PRO A 142 8.43 -16.87 2.43
C PRO A 142 6.93 -16.84 2.69
N VAL A 143 6.31 -18.02 2.59
CA VAL A 143 4.97 -18.26 3.12
C VAL A 143 4.99 -18.05 4.63
N ILE A 144 3.87 -17.55 5.16
CA ILE A 144 3.64 -17.45 6.60
C ILE A 144 2.74 -18.63 6.94
N GLU A 145 3.32 -19.70 7.48
CA GLU A 145 2.64 -20.98 7.71
C GLU A 145 1.34 -20.83 8.51
N ASP A 146 1.36 -20.00 9.55
CA ASP A 146 0.19 -19.67 10.39
C ASP A 146 -1.01 -19.12 9.61
N PHE A 147 -0.76 -18.52 8.44
CA PHE A 147 -1.74 -17.79 7.65
C PHE A 147 -2.04 -18.42 6.30
N ASP A 148 -1.06 -19.09 5.68
CA ASP A 148 -1.15 -19.53 4.29
C ASP A 148 -1.47 -21.02 4.16
N GLY A 149 -1.33 -21.79 5.24
CA GLY A 149 -1.55 -23.23 5.24
C GLY A 149 -0.58 -23.98 4.31
N GLU A 150 -0.91 -25.25 4.00
CA GLU A 150 -0.04 -26.12 3.19
C GLU A 150 0.01 -25.72 1.71
N ARG A 151 -1.00 -25.02 1.22
CA ARG A 151 -1.11 -24.58 -0.18
C ARG A 151 -1.43 -23.08 -0.24
N PRO A 152 -0.40 -22.22 -0.33
CA PRO A 152 -0.61 -20.78 -0.35
C PRO A 152 -1.42 -20.36 -1.58
N THR A 153 -2.43 -19.52 -1.38
CA THR A 153 -3.28 -18.96 -2.45
C THR A 153 -2.69 -17.70 -3.09
N HIS A 154 -1.60 -17.19 -2.52
CA HIS A 154 -0.97 -15.94 -2.93
C HIS A 154 0.53 -15.98 -2.64
N HIS A 155 1.28 -15.16 -3.37
CA HIS A 155 2.72 -14.99 -3.18
C HIS A 155 3.02 -13.56 -2.75
N ARG A 156 3.87 -13.40 -1.73
CA ARG A 156 4.31 -12.09 -1.26
C ARG A 156 5.66 -11.77 -1.88
N TRP A 157 5.77 -10.55 -2.40
CA TRP A 157 7.01 -10.01 -2.93
C TRP A 157 7.36 -8.70 -2.23
N ALA A 158 8.63 -8.52 -1.94
CA ALA A 158 9.19 -7.25 -1.54
C ALA A 158 9.87 -6.60 -2.75
N LEU A 159 9.62 -5.32 -2.98
CA LEU A 159 10.26 -4.51 -4.01
C LEU A 159 10.95 -3.32 -3.37
N ALA A 160 12.24 -3.16 -3.59
CA ALA A 160 13.00 -1.97 -3.23
C ALA A 160 13.33 -1.14 -4.46
N ARG A 161 13.39 0.18 -4.25
CA ARG A 161 13.79 1.16 -5.25
C ARG A 161 14.81 2.11 -4.63
N ARG A 162 15.93 2.34 -5.31
CA ARG A 162 16.93 3.35 -4.93
C ARG A 162 17.17 4.35 -6.05
N SER A 163 17.56 5.56 -5.68
CA SER A 163 17.92 6.61 -6.64
C SER A 163 19.36 6.42 -7.11
N GLN A 164 19.61 6.63 -8.40
CA GLN A 164 20.94 6.58 -9.00
C GLN A 164 21.84 7.78 -8.63
N LEU A 165 21.33 8.77 -7.89
CA LEU A 165 22.10 9.96 -7.52
C LEU A 165 23.31 9.66 -6.60
N HIS A 166 23.38 8.47 -5.99
CA HIS A 166 24.51 8.05 -5.14
C HIS A 166 25.47 7.07 -5.82
N SER A 167 25.14 6.47 -6.95
CA SER A 167 25.96 5.43 -7.60
C SER A 167 26.99 5.98 -8.60
N ARG A 168 27.00 7.29 -8.89
CA ARG A 168 27.92 7.93 -9.86
C ARG A 168 29.06 8.77 -9.24
N ARG A 169 29.32 8.67 -7.92
CA ARG A 169 30.43 9.40 -7.25
C ARG A 169 31.65 8.55 -6.88
N CYS A 170 31.77 7.35 -7.44
CA CYS A 170 32.98 6.54 -7.31
C CYS A 170 33.55 6.24 -8.70
N LEU A 171 34.21 7.24 -9.29
CA LEU A 171 35.33 7.12 -10.22
C LEU A 171 36.25 8.31 -9.98
#